data_AF-A0A222EBM5-F1
#
_entry.id   AF-A0A222EBM5-F1
#
_cell.length_a   1.000
_cell.length_b   1.000
_cell.length_c   1.000
_cell.angle_alpha   90.00
_cell.angle_beta   90.00
_cell.angle_gamma   90.00
#
_symmetry.space_group_name_H-M   'P 1'
#
loop_
_entity.id
_entity.type
_entity.pdbx_description
1 polymer ?
#
loop_
_entity_poly.entity_id
_entity_poly.type
_entity_poly.pdbx_seq_one_letter_code
_entity_poly.pdbx_strand_id
1 'polypeptide(L)'
;MRRSGIRISMDGKGRYLDNIFIERLWRTLKYECVYLHAWETGSQARAGVRKWMEFYNHRRPHKALAGKPPAVVYSLRIQATQPDQQEQIRA
;
A
#
# COMPACT_ATOMS: atom_id res chain seq x y z
N MET A 1 -7.36 19.26 1.04
CA MET A 1 -6.33 18.81 2.00
C MET A 1 -6.56 19.38 3.40
N ARG A 2 -6.55 20.71 3.63
CA ARG A 2 -6.79 21.27 4.98
C ARG A 2 -8.19 20.97 5.56
N ARG A 3 -9.23 20.88 4.72
CA ARG A 3 -10.61 20.53 5.14
C ARG A 3 -10.80 19.09 5.62
N SER A 4 -9.85 18.20 5.35
CA SER A 4 -9.91 16.78 5.74
C SER A 4 -9.03 16.48 6.96
N GLY A 5 -8.49 17.49 7.63
CA GLY A 5 -7.56 17.31 8.75
C GLY A 5 -6.20 16.69 8.39
N ILE A 6 -5.89 16.55 7.09
CA ILE A 6 -4.66 15.91 6.63
C ILE A 6 -3.50 16.90 6.76
N ARG A 7 -2.58 16.61 7.69
CA ARG A 7 -1.35 17.39 7.87
C ARG A 7 -0.32 16.98 6.81
N ILE A 8 -0.02 17.88 5.88
CA ILE A 8 1.06 17.68 4.91
C ILE A 8 2.37 17.87 5.68
N SER A 9 3.09 16.78 5.96
CA SER A 9 4.47 16.85 6.42
C SER A 9 5.38 16.58 5.23
N MET A 10 6.19 17.57 4.85
CA MET A 10 7.37 17.27 4.06
C MET A 10 8.41 16.62 4.96
N ASP A 11 8.94 15.51 4.48
CA ASP A 11 10.04 14.83 5.11
C ASP A 11 11.30 15.71 5.04
N GLY A 12 12.02 15.87 6.14
CA GLY A 12 13.27 16.64 6.18
C GLY A 12 14.41 15.89 5.49
N LYS A 13 15.44 16.60 4.99
CA LYS A 13 16.66 15.97 4.45
C LYS A 13 17.18 14.91 5.45
N GLY A 14 17.21 13.64 5.03
CA GLY A 14 17.84 12.55 5.79
C GLY A 14 16.91 11.43 6.28
N ARG A 15 15.59 11.50 6.08
CA ARG A 15 14.66 10.41 6.44
C ARG A 15 14.47 9.40 5.29
N TYR A 16 15.60 8.82 4.88
CA TYR A 16 15.70 7.88 3.77
C TYR A 16 14.88 6.59 3.96
N LEU A 17 14.58 6.20 5.21
CA LEU A 17 13.86 4.96 5.53
C LEU A 17 12.45 4.95 4.94
N ASP A 18 11.72 6.05 5.06
CA ASP A 18 10.36 6.17 4.49
C ASP A 18 10.42 6.11 2.95
N ASN A 19 11.45 6.72 2.35
CA ASN A 19 11.66 6.73 0.91
C ASN A 19 11.97 5.31 0.37
N ILE A 20 12.80 4.52 1.05
CA ILE A 20 13.21 3.18 0.59
C ILE A 20 11.99 2.28 0.31
N PHE A 21 10.98 2.31 1.17
CA PHE A 21 9.81 1.44 1.01
C PHE A 21 8.99 1.84 -0.22
N ILE A 22 8.76 3.14 -0.40
CA ILE A 22 8.03 3.68 -1.54
C ILE A 22 8.81 3.47 -2.84
N GLU A 23 10.12 3.68 -2.85
CA GLU A 23 10.98 3.41 -4.00
C GLU A 23 10.96 1.93 -4.41
N ARG A 24 10.99 1.01 -3.43
CA ARG A 24 10.91 -0.43 -3.70
C ARG A 24 9.56 -0.82 -4.32
N LEU A 25 8.46 -0.23 -3.83
CA LEU A 25 7.13 -0.41 -4.42
C LEU A 25 7.11 0.04 -5.88
N TRP A 26 7.54 1.28 -6.15
CA TRP A 26 7.53 1.86 -7.50
C TRP A 26 8.46 1.12 -8.45
N ARG A 27 9.62 0.66 -7.99
CA ARG A 27 10.50 -0.18 -8.79
C ARG A 27 9.74 -1.44 -9.23
N THR A 28 9.15 -2.16 -8.28
CA THR A 28 8.44 -3.41 -8.57
C THR A 28 7.28 -3.18 -9.55
N LEU A 29 6.45 -2.16 -9.32
CA LEU A 29 5.34 -1.81 -10.21
C LEU A 29 5.82 -1.55 -11.64
N LYS A 30 6.91 -0.80 -11.80
CA LYS A 30 7.43 -0.47 -13.13
C LYS A 30 7.88 -1.71 -13.88
N TYR A 31 8.66 -2.58 -13.23
CA TYR A 31 9.19 -3.79 -13.86
C TYR A 31 8.13 -4.87 -14.10
N GLU A 32 7.19 -5.06 -13.18
CA GLU A 32 6.22 -6.15 -13.26
C GLU A 32 4.91 -5.76 -13.97
N CYS A 33 4.61 -4.46 -14.12
CA CYS A 33 3.38 -3.99 -14.75
C CYS A 33 3.64 -2.98 -15.87
N VAL A 34 4.33 -1.87 -15.60
CA VAL A 34 4.36 -0.75 -16.56
C VAL A 34 5.20 -1.10 -17.79
N TYR A 35 6.38 -1.67 -17.61
CA TYR A 35 7.31 -1.96 -18.72
C TYR A 35 6.94 -3.18 -19.54
N LEU A 36 6.07 -4.05 -19.03
CA LEU A 36 5.63 -5.26 -19.75
C LEU A 36 4.43 -5.00 -20.68
N HIS A 37 3.79 -3.83 -20.59
CA HIS A 37 2.56 -3.54 -21.31
C HIS A 37 2.69 -2.28 -22.15
N ALA A 38 2.39 -2.40 -23.45
CA ALA A 38 2.22 -1.26 -24.36
C ALA A 38 0.75 -0.82 -24.32
N TRP A 39 0.39 0.02 -23.36
CA TRP A 39 -0.98 0.53 -23.24
C TRP A 39 -1.29 1.54 -24.35
N GLU A 40 -2.43 1.38 -25.02
CA GLU A 40 -2.88 2.31 -26.05
C GLU A 40 -3.57 3.53 -25.46
N THR A 41 -4.19 3.37 -24.27
CA THR A 41 -4.92 4.44 -23.59
C THR A 41 -4.57 4.53 -22.10
N GLY A 42 -4.69 5.75 -21.56
CA GLY A 42 -4.53 5.98 -20.12
C GLY A 42 -5.55 5.23 -19.26
N SER A 43 -6.75 4.94 -19.79
CA SER A 43 -7.77 4.14 -19.09
C SER A 43 -7.32 2.69 -18.91
N GLN A 44 -6.72 2.08 -19.93
CA GLN A 44 -6.16 0.73 -19.82
C GLN A 44 -4.98 0.71 -18.83
N ALA A 45 -4.08 1.70 -18.90
CA ALA A 45 -2.97 1.82 -17.95
C ALA A 45 -3.47 1.91 -16.50
N ARG A 46 -4.50 2.74 -16.24
CA ARG A 46 -5.12 2.83 -14.90
C ARG A 46 -5.72 1.50 -14.44
N ALA A 47 -6.40 0.77 -15.32
CA ALA A 47 -6.98 -0.53 -14.99
C ALA A 47 -5.88 -1.57 -14.68
N GLY A 48 -4.80 -1.60 -15.48
CA GLY A 48 -3.65 -2.47 -15.26
C GLY A 48 -2.96 -2.19 -13.93
N VAL A 49 -2.67 -0.90 -13.65
CA VAL A 49 -2.07 -0.48 -12.37
C VAL A 49 -2.97 -0.83 -11.19
N ARG A 50 -4.29 -0.62 -11.30
CA ARG A 50 -5.26 -1.00 -10.25
C ARG A 50 -5.21 -2.50 -9.97
N LYS A 51 -5.26 -3.32 -11.02
CA LYS A 51 -5.18 -4.78 -10.91
C LYS A 51 -3.87 -5.23 -10.25
N TRP A 52 -2.76 -4.60 -10.64
CA TRP A 52 -1.46 -4.89 -10.03
C TRP A 52 -1.41 -4.48 -8.55
N MET A 53 -1.97 -3.32 -8.19
CA MET A 53 -2.04 -2.86 -6.79
C MET A 53 -2.90 -3.79 -5.92
N GLU A 54 -4.02 -4.29 -6.45
CA GLU A 54 -4.83 -5.29 -5.75
C GLU A 54 -4.05 -6.57 -5.49
N PHE A 55 -3.35 -7.09 -6.50
CA PHE A 55 -2.47 -8.24 -6.36
C PHE A 55 -1.38 -7.99 -5.31
N TYR A 56 -0.68 -6.86 -5.40
CA TYR A 56 0.41 -6.50 -4.49
C TYR A 56 -0.07 -6.43 -3.04
N ASN A 57 -1.21 -5.78 -2.79
CA ASN A 57 -1.71 -5.55 -1.43
C ASN A 57 -2.38 -6.77 -0.81
N HIS A 58 -3.07 -7.61 -1.59
CA HIS A 58 -3.93 -8.67 -1.06
C HIS A 58 -3.43 -10.08 -1.30
N ARG A 59 -2.54 -10.30 -2.28
CA ARG A 59 -2.16 -11.67 -2.70
C ARG A 59 -0.66 -11.92 -2.71
N ARG A 60 0.17 -10.89 -2.96
CA ARG A 60 1.62 -11.05 -3.08
C ARG A 60 2.23 -11.44 -1.72
N PRO A 61 2.99 -12.53 -1.64
CA PRO A 61 3.71 -12.87 -0.41
C PRO A 61 4.96 -12.01 -0.26
N HIS A 62 5.16 -11.43 0.93
CA HIS A 62 6.35 -10.63 1.24
C HIS A 62 7.21 -11.33 2.28
N LYS A 63 8.47 -11.66 1.94
CA LYS A 63 9.42 -12.30 2.88
C LYS A 63 9.59 -11.49 4.17
N ALA A 64 9.69 -10.16 4.06
CA ALA A 64 9.79 -9.26 5.21
C ALA A 64 8.55 -9.28 6.13
N LEU A 65 7.42 -9.79 5.64
CA LEU A 65 6.14 -9.90 6.37
C LEU A 65 5.80 -11.37 6.69
N ALA A 66 6.81 -12.24 6.80
CA ALA A 66 6.64 -13.68 7.02
C ALA A 66 5.70 -14.34 5.97
N GLY A 67 5.77 -13.88 4.72
CA GLY A 67 4.95 -14.39 3.61
C GLY A 67 3.53 -13.81 3.56
N LYS A 68 3.14 -12.94 4.49
CA LYS A 68 1.81 -12.32 4.49
C LYS A 68 1.73 -11.15 3.50
N PRO A 69 0.56 -10.91 2.89
CA PRO A 69 0.34 -9.73 2.06
C PRO A 69 0.18 -8.45 2.92
N PRO A 70 0.52 -7.27 2.38
CA PRO A 70 0.50 -6.00 3.12
C PRO A 70 -0.85 -5.69 3.78
N ALA A 71 -1.97 -5.99 3.12
CA ALA A 71 -3.31 -5.71 3.64
C ALA A 71 -3.59 -6.48 4.94
N VAL A 72 -3.08 -7.71 5.09
CA VAL A 72 -3.25 -8.51 6.31
C VAL A 72 -2.47 -7.91 7.48
N VAL A 73 -1.24 -7.45 7.24
CA VAL A 73 -0.44 -6.81 8.30
C VAL A 73 -1.05 -5.47 8.71
N TYR A 74 -1.57 -4.72 7.74
CA TYR A 74 -2.23 -3.44 7.99
C TYR A 74 -3.52 -3.61 8.80
N SER A 75 -4.38 -4.58 8.44
CA SER A 75 -5.63 -4.83 9.16
C SER A 75 -5.38 -5.25 10.61
N LEU A 76 -4.41 -6.14 10.84
CA LEU A 76 -4.00 -6.53 12.19
C LEU A 76 -3.49 -5.34 13.01
N ARG A 77 -2.74 -4.42 12.39
CA ARG A 77 -2.25 -3.22 13.06
C ARG A 77 -3.38 -2.26 13.43
N ILE A 78 -4.36 -2.07 12.55
CA ILE A 78 -5.54 -1.24 12.87
C ILE A 78 -6.31 -1.84 14.05
N GLN A 79 -6.57 -3.15 14.04
CA GLN A 79 -7.27 -3.84 15.13
C GLN A 79 -6.53 -3.67 16.46
N ALA A 80 -5.21 -3.80 16.47
CA ALA A 80 -4.39 -3.58 17.66
C ALA A 80 -4.39 -2.11 18.16
N THR A 81 -4.69 -1.15 17.29
CA THR A 81 -4.71 0.29 17.61
C THR A 81 -6.11 0.76 18.04
N GLN A 82 -7.15 -0.05 17.83
CA GLN A 82 -8.52 0.19 18.30
C GLN A 82 -9.06 -1.05 19.04
N PRO A 83 -8.67 -1.26 20.31
CA PRO A 83 -9.12 -2.42 21.08
C PRO A 83 -10.62 -2.39 21.44
N ASP A 84 -11.29 -1.24 21.35
CA ASP A 84 -12.59 -0.99 21.98
C ASP A 84 -13.84 -1.47 21.19
N GLN A 85 -13.70 -1.90 19.92
CA GLN A 85 -14.85 -2.35 19.13
C GLN A 85 -15.24 -3.83 19.33
N GLN A 86 -14.46 -4.61 20.07
CA GLN A 86 -14.68 -6.06 20.21
C GLN A 86 -15.60 -6.44 21.38
N GLU A 87 -15.90 -5.51 22.29
CA GLU A 87 -16.73 -5.76 23.47
C GLU A 87 -18.23 -5.45 23.25
N GLN A 88 -18.58 -4.63 22.25
CA GLN A 88 -19.98 -4.27 21.94
C GLN A 88 -20.77 -5.30 21.12
N ILE A 89 -20.13 -6.38 20.63
CA ILE A 89 -20.80 -7.47 19.89
C ILE A 89 -21.09 -8.67 20.81
N ARG A 90 -20.70 -8.60 22.09
CA ARG A 90 -20.89 -9.67 23.09
C ARG A 90 -21.78 -9.26 24.29
N ALA A 91 -22.40 -8.07 24.25
CA ALA A 91 -23.34 -7.60 25.26
C ALA A 91 -24.78 -7.64 24.74
#